data_AF-A0A928JP26-F1
#
_entry.id   AF-A0A928JP26-F1
#
_cell.length_a   1.000
_cell.length_b   1.000
_cell.length_c   1.000
_cell.angle_alpha   90.00
_cell.angle_beta   90.00
_cell.angle_gamma   90.00
#
_symmetry.space_group_name_H-M   'P 1'
#
loop_
_entity.id
_entity.type
_entity.pdbx_description
1 polymer ?
#
loop_
_entity_poly.entity_id
_entity_poly.type
_entity_poly.pdbx_seq_one_letter_code
_entity_poly.pdbx_strand_id
1 'polypeptide(L)' 'MMAVKLNPDKEVVKKIKEGLKMKDGYCPCRLQKTEENKCICKEFREQIADPDFEGFCHCMLYYKSKD' A
#
# COMPACT_ATOMS: atom_id res chain seq x y z
N MET A 1 7.70 -7.94 -15.82
CA MET A 1 8.36 -8.36 -14.56
C MET A 1 7.52 -7.77 -13.45
N MET A 2 6.85 -8.57 -12.61
CA MET A 2 5.92 -8.02 -11.62
C MET A 2 6.59 -6.96 -10.73
N ALA A 3 6.16 -5.71 -10.86
CA ALA A 3 6.77 -4.57 -10.19
C ALA A 3 5.73 -3.85 -9.34
N VAL A 4 6.08 -3.60 -8.07
CA VAL A 4 5.31 -2.73 -7.18
C VAL A 4 5.94 -1.33 -7.23
N LYS A 5 5.16 -0.36 -7.68
CA LYS A 5 5.58 1.05 -7.82
C LYS A 5 4.75 1.93 -6.91
N LEU A 6 5.27 3.11 -6.57
CA LEU A 6 4.46 4.13 -5.92
C LEU A 6 3.41 4.68 -6.90
N ASN A 7 2.33 5.21 -6.36
CA ASN A 7 1.37 5.97 -7.13
C ASN A 7 2.06 7.11 -7.91
N PRO A 8 1.76 7.30 -9.21
CA PRO A 8 2.33 8.39 -10.00
C PRO A 8 1.95 9.79 -9.48
N ASP A 9 0.81 9.92 -8.80
CA ASP A 9 0.42 11.14 -8.13
C ASP A 9 1.24 11.36 -6.85
N LYS A 10 2.17 12.32 -6.93
CA LYS A 10 3.08 12.69 -5.84
C LYS A 10 2.35 13.23 -4.62
N GLU A 11 1.21 13.90 -4.78
CA GLU A 11 0.44 14.44 -3.66
C GLU A 11 -0.25 13.33 -2.88
N VAL A 12 -0.76 12.29 -3.57
CA VAL A 12 -1.27 11.07 -2.91
C VAL A 12 -0.15 10.39 -2.13
N VAL A 13 1.01 10.16 -2.77
CA VAL A 13 2.16 9.53 -2.10
C VAL A 13 2.57 10.30 -0.86
N LYS A 14 2.65 11.63 -0.95
CA LYS A 14 3.01 12.51 0.17
C LYS A 14 2.02 12.38 1.32
N LYS A 15 0.72 12.55 1.06
CA LYS A 15 -0.34 12.46 2.08
C LYS A 15 -0.35 11.11 2.79
N ILE A 16 -0.21 10.01 2.04
CA ILE A 16 -0.21 8.67 2.66
C ILE A 16 1.08 8.42 3.46
N LYS A 17 2.25 8.88 3.00
CA LYS A 17 3.51 8.77 3.77
C LYS A 17 3.48 9.59 5.05
N GLU A 18 2.89 10.78 5.03
CA GLU A 18 2.65 11.58 6.24
C GLU A 18 1.73 10.83 7.22
N GLY A 19 0.62 10.27 6.72
CA GLY A 19 -0.28 9.42 7.51
C GLY A 19 0.41 8.20 8.12
N LEU A 20 1.29 7.53 7.36
CA LEU A 20 2.11 6.42 7.86
C LEU A 20 3.04 6.87 8.99
N LYS A 21 3.72 8.01 8.83
CA LYS A 21 4.59 8.57 9.88
C LYS A 21 3.80 8.88 11.16
N MET A 22 2.64 9.51 11.03
CA MET A 22 1.76 9.83 12.17
C MET A 22 1.21 8.57 12.87
N LYS A 23 1.00 7.49 12.11
CA LYS A 23 0.51 6.22 12.65
C LYS A 23 1.59 5.25 13.09
N ASP A 24 2.86 5.65 13.11
CA ASP A 24 3.98 4.76 13.49
C ASP A 24 4.14 3.56 12.53
N GLY A 25 4.01 3.82 11.22
CA GLY A 25 4.18 2.83 10.15
C GLY A 25 2.95 1.97 9.84
N TYR A 26 1.84 2.13 10.59
CA TYR A 26 0.58 1.43 10.32
C TYR A 26 -0.28 2.16 9.28
N CYS A 27 -1.02 1.44 8.42
CA CYS A 27 -1.78 2.03 7.31
C CYS A 27 -2.69 3.16 7.82
N PRO A 28 -2.59 4.38 7.25
CA PRO A 28 -3.51 5.47 7.60
C PRO A 28 -4.98 5.10 7.34
N CYS A 29 -5.21 4.22 6.37
CA CYS A 29 -6.52 3.70 5.97
C CYS A 29 -7.21 2.75 6.97
N ARG A 30 -6.53 2.30 8.02
CA ARG A 30 -7.05 1.33 9.00
C ARG A 30 -7.13 1.94 10.39
N LEU A 31 -8.20 1.65 11.13
CA LEU A 31 -8.40 2.20 12.48
C LEU A 31 -7.44 1.58 13.50
N GLN A 32 -7.28 0.26 13.46
CA GLN A 32 -6.51 -0.49 14.45
C GLN A 32 -5.03 -0.61 14.07
N LYS A 33 -4.14 -0.42 15.06
CA LYS A 33 -2.70 -0.70 14.93
C LYS A 33 -2.42 -2.17 15.25
N THR A 34 -2.62 -3.03 14.25
CA THR A 34 -2.30 -4.46 14.31
C THR A 34 -1.16 -4.78 13.35
N GLU A 35 -0.44 -5.88 13.58
CA GLU A 35 0.65 -6.32 12.69
C GLU A 35 0.18 -6.51 11.23
N GLU A 36 -1.08 -6.90 11.02
CA GLU A 36 -1.68 -7.03 9.69
C GLU A 36 -1.79 -5.68 8.97
N ASN A 37 -1.93 -4.59 9.71
CA ASN A 37 -2.09 -3.23 9.18
C ASN A 37 -0.75 -2.47 9.06
N LYS A 38 0.37 -3.05 9.50
CA LYS A 38 1.70 -2.44 9.32
C LYS A 38 2.02 -2.36 7.83
N CYS A 39 2.38 -1.19 7.32
CA CYS A 39 2.66 -1.02 5.89
C CYS A 39 3.97 -1.71 5.50
N ILE A 40 4.04 -2.55 4.47
CA ILE A 40 2.97 -2.95 3.55
C ILE A 40 2.03 -3.97 4.22
N CYS A 41 0.74 -3.63 4.29
CA CYS A 41 -0.26 -4.43 5.02
C CYS A 41 -0.39 -5.85 4.45
N LYS A 42 -0.87 -6.77 5.30
CA LYS A 42 -1.09 -8.18 4.93
C LYS A 42 -1.99 -8.31 3.70
N GLU A 43 -3.09 -7.55 3.65
CA GLU A 43 -4.01 -7.53 2.51
C GLU A 43 -3.30 -7.25 1.18
N PHE A 44 -2.48 -6.20 1.11
CA PHE A 44 -1.77 -5.91 -0.14
C PHE A 44 -0.67 -6.93 -0.44
N ARG A 45 -0.01 -7.49 0.59
CA ARG A 45 0.95 -8.59 0.39
C ARG A 45 0.28 -9.83 -0.21
N GLU A 46 -0.93 -10.16 0.21
CA GLU A 46 -1.73 -11.27 -0.33
C GLU A 46 -2.17 -10.98 -1.77
N GLN A 47 -2.61 -9.75 -2.07
CA GLN A 47 -2.88 -9.31 -3.45
C GLN A 47 -1.62 -9.36 -4.34
N ILE A 48 -0.45 -9.02 -3.80
CA ILE A 48 0.81 -9.13 -4.55
C ILE A 48 1.16 -10.60 -4.83
N ALA A 49 0.84 -11.52 -3.92
CA ALA A 49 1.10 -12.95 -4.10
C ALA A 49 0.21 -13.59 -5.19
N ASP A 50 -0.96 -13.02 -5.48
CA ASP A 50 -1.82 -13.47 -6.57
C ASP A 50 -1.20 -13.08 -7.93
N PRO A 51 -0.78 -14.05 -8.79
CA PRO A 51 -0.18 -13.76 -10.08
C PRO A 51 -1.13 -13.02 -11.04
N ASP A 52 -2.44 -13.09 -10.81
CA ASP A 52 -3.43 -12.45 -11.68
C ASP A 52 -3.81 -11.05 -11.26
N PHE A 53 -3.49 -10.66 -10.02
CA PHE A 53 -3.75 -9.33 -9.52
C PHE A 53 -2.87 -8.26 -10.19
N GLU A 54 -3.53 -7.24 -10.71
CA GLU A 54 -2.97 -5.96 -11.12
C GLU A 54 -3.81 -4.85 -10.49
N GLY A 55 -3.18 -3.83 -9.93
CA GLY A 55 -3.91 -2.70 -9.38
C GLY A 55 -3.28 -2.07 -8.14
N PHE A 56 -4.04 -1.15 -7.56
CA PHE A 56 -3.64 -0.41 -6.37
C PHE A 56 -3.94 -1.16 -5.07
N CYS A 57 -3.12 -0.93 -4.06
CA CYS A 57 -3.54 -1.18 -2.67
C CYS A 57 -4.70 -0.24 -2.29
N HIS A 58 -5.48 -0.60 -1.27
CA HIS A 58 -6.67 0.17 -0.88
C HIS A 58 -6.42 1.67 -0.61
N CYS A 59 -5.26 2.02 -0.02
CA CYS A 59 -4.91 3.41 0.26
C CYS A 59 -4.27 4.15 -0.93
N MET A 60 -4.19 3.51 -2.10
CA MET A 60 -3.64 4.05 -3.34
C MET A 60 -2.16 4.44 -3.23
N LEU A 61 -1.38 3.92 -2.27
CA LEU A 61 0.05 4.22 -2.17
C LEU A 61 0.88 3.46 -3.20
N TYR A 62 0.54 2.19 -3.41
CA TYR A 62 1.30 1.27 -4.25
C TYR A 62 0.43 0.72 -5.36
N TYR A 63 1.01 0.57 -6.56
CA TYR A 63 0.43 -0.09 -7.72
C TYR A 63 1.27 -1.31 -8.07
N LYS A 64 0.65 -2.48 -8.23
CA LYS A 64 1.31 -3.66 -8.80
C LYS A 64 1.00 -3.74 -10.29
N SER A 65 2.05 -3.81 -11.09
CA SER A 65 2.02 -4.01 -12.54
C SER A 65 2.24 -5.49 -12.89
N LYS A 66 1.52 -6.02 -13.87
CA LYS A 66 1.81 -7.34 -14.47
C LYS A 66 2.89 -7.26 -15.56
N ASP A 67 3.01 -6.09 -16.19
CA ASP A 67 4.01 -5.77 -17.23
C ASP A 67 5.47 -5.87 -16.76
#